data_AF-A0A1A8CC70-F1
#
_entry.id   AF-A0A1A8CC70-F1
#
_cell.length_a   1.000
_cell.length_b   1.000
_cell.length_c   1.000
_cell.angle_alpha   90.00
_cell.angle_beta   90.00
_cell.angle_gamma   90.00
#
_symmetry.space_group_name_H-M   'P 1'
#
loop_
_entity.id
_entity.type
_entity.pdbx_description
1 polymer ?
#
loop_
_entity_poly.entity_id
_entity_poly.type
_entity_poly.pdbx_seq_one_letter_code
_entity_poly.pdbx_strand_id
1 'polypeptide(L)'
;ETVSGEHPSSTGAGGGGGAAGIPAAGTFWQDPLLPGSRVSPTSGDELMEGGGLLSTCKPGKSRPVTVAYVVNGEASPQNNAESMALQCLKDACDRVGSKLDTVNFGRLDFGETTVLDRFYNADIAVVEMTDAFRQPSLFYHLGVRESFSMANNIILYCDTNSESLQSLQEIICQKNTTCSANYTFIPYMVTPHNKVYSCESSLMKGLTELMQPSFEMLLGPICLPLLDRFIQLLKVSQANSHQYFRETILNEIRKARELYTGMELAAELNRIQQRLDNVECLSVDVVINLLLTYRDIQDYESIVKLVETLEKLPTFDPMAHPHVKFHYAFALNRRNQPGDRKKALDIMLPMVEGEEQVASDIYCMVGRIYKDTFLESHFTDTQSRDRGTVWFKKGFESEPTLHSGINYAVLLLAAGHQFDSSIELRKVGVKLSSLLGKKGSLDKLQSYWDVGFFLGASILACDNTRVIQASEKLFKLKAPV
;
A
#
# COMPACT_ATOMS: atom_id res chain seq x y z
N GLU A 1 27.67 42.90 42.40
CA GLU A 1 28.51 41.85 43.02
C GLU A 1 28.06 40.52 42.42
N THR A 2 28.60 40.13 41.26
CA THR A 2 29.71 39.17 41.05
C THR A 2 29.47 37.75 41.55
N VAL A 3 29.41 36.82 40.57
CA VAL A 3 29.98 35.44 40.57
C VAL A 3 29.15 34.41 41.37
N SER A 4 28.86 33.19 40.91
CA SER A 4 29.63 32.20 40.13
C SER A 4 28.70 31.14 39.52
N GLY A 5 29.08 30.63 38.35
CA GLY A 5 28.59 29.36 37.84
C GLY A 5 29.46 28.19 38.31
N GLU A 6 28.86 27.01 38.43
CA GLU A 6 29.53 25.72 38.50
C GLU A 6 28.75 24.72 37.64
N HIS A 7 29.43 24.17 36.64
CA HIS A 7 29.18 22.83 36.11
C HIS A 7 30.23 21.89 36.72
N PRO A 8 29.92 20.58 36.77
CA PRO A 8 30.85 19.65 36.12
C PRO A 8 30.20 18.55 35.28
N SER A 9 30.83 18.37 34.12
CA SER A 9 31.10 17.20 33.26
C SER A 9 30.60 15.77 33.61
N SER A 10 29.92 15.18 32.63
CA SER A 10 30.09 13.86 31.98
C SER A 10 30.61 12.63 32.75
N THR A 11 29.89 11.51 32.65
CA THR A 11 30.35 10.23 32.05
C THR A 11 29.24 9.17 32.07
N GLY A 12 29.11 8.38 30.99
CA GLY A 12 28.22 7.22 30.95
C GLY A 12 27.73 6.86 29.56
N ALA A 13 28.64 6.52 28.65
CA ALA A 13 28.28 5.81 27.43
C ALA A 13 27.76 4.40 27.81
N GLY A 14 26.53 4.11 27.44
CA GLY A 14 25.93 2.78 27.50
C GLY A 14 25.07 2.57 26.26
N GLY A 15 25.56 1.75 25.33
CA GLY A 15 24.80 1.34 24.16
C GLY A 15 23.58 0.50 24.55
N GLY A 16 22.50 0.66 23.79
CA GLY A 16 21.27 -0.14 23.92
C GLY A 16 20.37 0.17 22.74
N GLY A 17 19.89 -0.87 22.07
CA GLY A 17 19.34 -0.83 20.72
C GLY A 17 18.15 0.12 20.52
N GLY A 18 17.99 0.58 19.28
CA GLY A 18 16.83 1.34 18.85
C GLY A 18 15.55 0.53 19.04
N ALA A 19 14.84 0.80 20.14
CA ALA A 19 13.45 0.38 20.29
C ALA A 19 12.61 1.20 19.30
N ALA A 20 11.92 0.51 18.40
CA ALA A 20 10.85 1.12 17.62
C ALA A 20 9.84 1.74 18.62
N GLY A 21 9.59 3.04 18.51
CA GLY A 21 8.70 3.74 19.45
C GLY A 21 7.28 3.15 19.45
N ILE A 22 6.63 3.15 20.62
CA ILE A 22 5.24 2.72 20.79
C ILE A 22 4.34 3.58 19.88
N PRO A 23 3.46 2.99 19.05
CA PRO A 23 2.54 3.77 18.22
C PRO A 23 1.64 4.67 19.06
N ALA A 24 1.43 5.91 18.62
CA ALA A 24 0.55 6.86 19.29
C ALA A 24 -0.92 6.38 19.27
N ALA A 25 -1.73 6.83 20.23
CA ALA A 25 -3.16 6.52 20.22
C ALA A 25 -3.86 7.09 18.98
N GLY A 26 -4.78 6.30 18.42
CA GLY A 26 -5.49 6.61 17.18
C GLY A 26 -4.86 6.00 15.94
N THR A 27 -3.60 5.56 15.97
CA THR A 27 -2.90 5.01 14.80
C THR A 27 -3.56 3.73 14.26
N PHE A 28 -4.20 2.93 15.12
CA PHE A 28 -4.90 1.72 14.69
C PHE A 28 -6.28 1.99 14.08
N TRP A 29 -6.77 3.23 14.16
CA TRP A 29 -8.08 3.60 13.63
C TRP A 29 -7.99 4.42 12.33
N GLN A 30 -6.88 5.11 12.13
CA GLN A 30 -6.69 6.07 11.03
C GLN A 30 -6.14 5.42 9.76
N ASP A 31 -6.53 5.99 8.62
CA ASP A 31 -5.98 5.66 7.32
C ASP A 31 -4.74 6.53 7.04
N PRO A 32 -3.54 5.93 6.86
CA PRO A 32 -2.32 6.69 6.57
C PRO A 32 -2.35 7.43 5.22
N LEU A 33 -3.31 7.15 4.33
CA LEU A 33 -3.40 7.72 2.99
C LEU A 33 -4.39 8.89 2.86
N LEU A 34 -5.10 9.28 3.93
CA LEU A 34 -6.03 10.41 3.88
C LEU A 34 -5.32 11.77 4.14
N PRO A 35 -5.49 12.79 3.28
CA PRO A 35 -4.77 14.08 3.38
C PRO A 35 -5.15 14.99 4.56
N GLY A 36 -5.85 14.49 5.58
CA GLY A 36 -6.30 15.26 6.75
C GLY A 36 -5.71 14.83 8.10
N SER A 37 -4.88 13.77 8.15
CA SER A 37 -4.48 13.14 9.41
C SER A 37 -3.18 13.65 10.05
N ARG A 38 -2.50 14.66 9.49
CA ARG A 38 -1.34 15.26 10.15
C ARG A 38 -1.81 16.25 11.21
N VAL A 39 -1.85 15.81 12.47
CA VAL A 39 -1.84 16.71 13.63
C VAL A 39 -0.54 17.52 13.56
N SER A 40 -0.66 18.85 13.62
CA SER A 40 0.46 19.79 13.58
C SER A 40 1.54 19.43 14.61
N PRO A 41 2.83 19.31 14.24
CA PRO A 41 3.90 19.51 15.19
C PRO A 41 4.12 21.01 15.36
N THR A 42 4.24 21.42 16.62
CA THR A 42 4.79 22.71 17.01
C THR A 42 6.11 22.97 16.30
N SER A 43 6.24 24.20 15.80
CA SER A 43 7.36 24.80 15.10
C SER A 43 8.73 24.56 15.77
N GLY A 44 9.67 24.05 14.98
CA GLY A 44 11.11 23.98 15.23
C GLY A 44 11.80 23.44 13.98
N ASP A 45 12.65 24.27 13.38
CA ASP A 45 13.44 24.03 12.17
C ASP A 45 14.31 22.77 12.28
N GLU A 46 14.36 21.93 11.23
CA GLU A 46 15.55 21.28 10.68
C GLU A 46 15.20 20.23 9.60
N LEU A 47 15.81 20.41 8.43
CA LEU A 47 15.80 19.48 7.29
C LEU A 47 16.64 18.24 7.62
N MET A 48 16.02 17.05 7.65
CA MET A 48 16.73 15.78 7.44
C MET A 48 15.77 14.73 6.84
N GLU A 49 16.19 14.16 5.71
CA GLU A 49 15.63 12.95 5.11
C GLU A 49 15.72 11.76 6.08
N GLY A 50 14.63 11.01 6.20
CA GLY A 50 14.58 9.69 6.85
C GLY A 50 13.17 9.13 6.72
N GLY A 51 12.86 8.06 5.96
CA GLY A 51 13.68 6.92 5.62
C GLY A 51 13.58 5.85 6.72
N GLY A 52 12.51 5.05 6.68
CA GLY A 52 12.48 3.72 7.33
C GLY A 52 11.37 3.48 8.34
N LEU A 53 10.37 2.67 7.94
CA LEU A 53 9.55 1.90 8.90
C LEU A 53 9.00 0.58 8.34
N LEU A 54 9.55 0.07 7.24
CA LEU A 54 9.18 -1.25 6.70
C LEU A 54 10.43 -1.94 6.13
N SER A 55 11.28 -2.44 7.02
CA SER A 55 12.36 -3.36 6.63
C SER A 55 12.24 -4.62 7.46
N THR A 56 11.78 -5.69 6.80
CA THR A 56 12.39 -7.03 6.76
C THR A 56 11.34 -8.05 6.28
N CYS A 57 11.11 -8.11 4.97
CA CYS A 57 10.53 -9.31 4.37
C CYS A 57 11.66 -10.14 3.77
N LYS A 58 11.78 -11.40 4.18
CA LYS A 58 12.51 -12.41 3.40
C LYS A 58 11.80 -12.54 2.04
N PRO A 59 12.53 -12.58 0.90
CA PRO A 59 11.88 -12.76 -0.38
C PRO A 59 11.34 -14.20 -0.47
N GLY A 60 10.02 -14.34 -0.40
CA GLY A 60 9.36 -15.54 -0.91
C GLY A 60 9.70 -15.73 -2.39
N LYS A 61 9.72 -16.97 -2.87
CA LYS A 61 9.97 -17.27 -4.29
C LYS A 61 8.88 -16.62 -5.15
N SER A 62 9.19 -15.48 -5.76
CA SER A 62 8.35 -14.75 -6.71
C SER A 62 8.15 -15.56 -7.99
N ARG A 63 6.99 -15.41 -8.64
CA ARG A 63 6.66 -15.97 -9.95
C ARG A 63 7.65 -15.41 -10.96
N PRO A 64 8.00 -16.21 -11.98
CA PRO A 64 8.81 -15.72 -13.08
C PRO A 64 8.06 -14.59 -13.80
N VAL A 65 8.71 -13.43 -13.95
CA VAL A 65 8.17 -12.29 -14.70
C VAL A 65 7.84 -12.72 -16.13
N THR A 66 6.65 -12.35 -16.60
CA THR A 66 6.15 -12.70 -17.93
C THR A 66 6.51 -11.61 -18.95
N VAL A 67 7.10 -12.03 -20.06
CA VAL A 67 7.51 -11.15 -21.16
C VAL A 67 6.76 -11.59 -22.42
N ALA A 68 6.00 -10.69 -23.03
CA ALA A 68 5.34 -10.94 -24.31
C ALA A 68 6.10 -10.25 -25.45
N TYR A 69 6.56 -11.01 -26.44
CA TYR A 69 7.20 -10.48 -27.64
C TYR A 69 6.29 -10.62 -28.87
N VAL A 70 6.09 -9.55 -29.63
CA VAL A 70 5.23 -9.56 -30.83
C VAL A 70 6.04 -9.88 -32.09
N VAL A 71 5.99 -11.15 -32.52
CA VAL A 71 6.71 -11.71 -33.67
C VAL A 71 6.03 -11.34 -34.99
N ASN A 72 6.85 -10.98 -35.99
CA ASN A 72 6.40 -10.84 -37.37
C ASN A 72 6.15 -12.20 -38.04
N GLY A 73 4.99 -12.36 -38.66
CA GLY A 73 4.65 -13.56 -39.41
C GLY A 73 5.00 -13.41 -40.89
N GLU A 74 6.24 -13.73 -41.26
CA GLU A 74 6.72 -14.18 -42.59
C GLU A 74 8.21 -13.90 -42.77
N ALA A 75 9.00 -14.90 -43.20
CA ALA A 75 10.46 -14.86 -43.29
C ALA A 75 10.98 -13.88 -44.36
N SER A 76 11.37 -12.67 -43.95
CA SER A 76 12.09 -11.67 -44.76
C SER A 76 13.57 -11.53 -44.30
N PRO A 77 14.49 -10.92 -45.07
CA PRO A 77 15.85 -10.63 -44.60
C PRO A 77 15.89 -9.69 -43.37
N GLN A 78 14.87 -8.84 -43.18
CA GLN A 78 14.69 -8.06 -41.94
C GLN A 78 14.36 -8.96 -40.73
N ASN A 79 13.77 -10.14 -40.96
CA ASN A 79 13.54 -11.11 -39.88
C ASN A 79 14.83 -11.70 -39.32
N ASN A 80 15.96 -11.63 -40.03
CA ASN A 80 17.21 -12.12 -39.47
C ASN A 80 17.62 -11.25 -38.27
N ALA A 81 17.48 -9.92 -38.38
CA ALA A 81 17.75 -9.01 -37.27
C ALA A 81 16.73 -9.17 -36.12
N GLU A 82 15.44 -9.22 -36.44
CA GLU A 82 14.36 -9.48 -35.46
C GLU A 82 14.57 -10.81 -34.72
N SER A 83 14.92 -11.88 -35.45
CA SER A 83 15.18 -13.21 -34.88
C SER A 83 16.38 -13.19 -33.94
N MET A 84 17.41 -12.40 -34.24
CA MET A 84 18.57 -12.27 -33.38
C MET A 84 18.28 -11.44 -32.12
N ALA A 85 17.51 -10.37 -32.25
CA ALA A 85 17.03 -9.59 -31.11
C ALA A 85 16.13 -10.43 -30.19
N LEU A 86 15.22 -11.22 -30.77
CA LEU A 86 14.39 -12.18 -30.05
C LEU A 86 15.24 -13.25 -29.35
N GLN A 87 16.29 -13.76 -30.00
CA GLN A 87 17.20 -14.71 -29.37
C GLN A 87 17.94 -14.09 -28.17
N CYS A 88 18.41 -12.84 -28.28
CA CYS A 88 18.98 -12.11 -27.15
C CYS A 88 17.97 -11.92 -26.01
N LEU A 89 16.71 -11.63 -26.31
CA LEU A 89 15.66 -11.51 -25.29
C LEU A 89 15.38 -12.86 -24.61
N LYS A 90 15.35 -13.96 -25.38
CA LYS A 90 15.18 -15.31 -24.86
C LYS A 90 16.31 -15.69 -23.90
N ASP A 91 17.56 -15.48 -24.31
CA ASP A 91 18.74 -15.73 -23.48
C ASP A 91 18.72 -14.86 -22.21
N ALA A 92 18.25 -13.60 -22.30
CA ALA A 92 18.08 -12.72 -21.14
C ALA A 92 17.01 -13.24 -20.18
N CYS A 93 15.87 -13.69 -20.70
CA CYS A 93 14.79 -14.27 -19.90
C CYS A 93 15.26 -15.53 -19.16
N ASP A 94 15.98 -16.43 -19.86
CA ASP A 94 16.53 -17.65 -19.27
C ASP A 94 17.54 -17.35 -18.14
N ARG A 95 18.38 -16.31 -18.31
CA ARG A 95 19.35 -15.89 -17.27
C ARG A 95 18.71 -15.23 -16.04
N VAL A 96 17.60 -14.53 -16.22
CA VAL A 96 16.89 -13.81 -15.14
C VAL A 96 15.81 -14.68 -14.49
N GLY A 97 15.42 -15.80 -15.14
CA GLY A 97 14.32 -16.65 -14.70
C GLY A 97 12.95 -16.07 -15.04
N SER A 98 12.84 -15.34 -16.15
CA SER A 98 11.58 -14.80 -16.67
C SER A 98 10.97 -15.74 -17.72
N LYS A 99 9.64 -15.74 -17.85
CA LYS A 99 8.92 -16.54 -18.85
C LYS A 99 8.66 -15.70 -20.10
N LEU A 100 9.22 -16.11 -21.24
CA LEU A 100 8.97 -15.48 -22.54
C LEU A 100 7.83 -16.19 -23.30
N ASP A 101 6.83 -15.41 -23.69
CA ASP A 101 5.73 -15.84 -24.57
C ASP A 101 5.76 -15.04 -25.87
N THR A 102 5.66 -15.73 -27.02
CA THR A 102 5.64 -15.08 -28.34
C THR A 102 4.22 -14.95 -28.87
N VAL A 103 3.87 -13.76 -29.35
CA VAL A 103 2.57 -13.38 -29.89
C VAL A 103 2.71 -13.04 -31.37
N ASN A 104 1.86 -13.58 -32.24
CA ASN A 104 1.88 -13.25 -33.66
C ASN A 104 1.19 -11.89 -33.91
N PHE A 105 1.83 -11.01 -34.67
CA PHE A 105 1.28 -9.68 -34.99
C PHE A 105 -0.08 -9.74 -35.69
N GLY A 106 -0.24 -10.58 -36.73
CA GLY A 106 -1.50 -10.67 -37.47
C GLY A 106 -2.68 -11.12 -36.61
N ARG A 107 -2.44 -12.02 -35.65
CA ARG A 107 -3.47 -12.46 -34.68
C ARG A 107 -3.78 -11.40 -33.62
N LEU A 108 -2.76 -10.63 -33.23
CA LEU A 108 -2.92 -9.51 -32.31
C LEU A 108 -3.74 -8.38 -32.95
N ASP A 109 -3.40 -8.00 -34.18
CA ASP A 109 -4.06 -6.95 -34.97
C ASP A 109 -5.50 -7.32 -35.33
N PHE A 110 -5.77 -8.61 -35.60
CA PHE A 110 -7.13 -9.13 -35.79
C PHE A 110 -7.95 -9.14 -34.48
N GLY A 111 -7.32 -8.96 -33.32
CA GLY A 111 -8.00 -8.92 -32.03
C GLY A 111 -8.41 -10.29 -31.49
N GLU A 112 -7.61 -11.34 -31.73
CA GLU A 112 -7.91 -12.67 -31.18
C GLU A 112 -7.81 -12.68 -29.65
N THR A 113 -8.88 -13.09 -28.98
CA THR A 113 -9.03 -13.00 -27.52
C THR A 113 -7.91 -13.65 -26.72
N THR A 114 -7.46 -14.84 -27.11
CA THR A 114 -6.37 -15.55 -26.41
C THR A 114 -5.01 -14.86 -26.55
N VAL A 115 -4.82 -14.14 -27.65
CA VAL A 115 -3.59 -13.41 -27.96
C VAL A 115 -3.59 -12.07 -27.25
N LEU A 116 -4.73 -11.37 -27.28
CA LEU A 116 -4.95 -10.14 -26.51
C LEU A 116 -4.77 -10.38 -25.02
N ASP A 117 -5.33 -11.46 -24.48
CA ASP A 117 -5.19 -11.81 -23.06
C ASP A 117 -3.71 -11.98 -22.66
N ARG A 118 -2.94 -12.73 -23.44
CA ARG A 118 -1.50 -12.91 -23.18
C ARG A 118 -0.73 -11.61 -23.33
N PHE A 119 -1.02 -10.84 -24.38
CA PHE A 119 -0.30 -9.60 -24.65
C PHE A 119 -0.66 -8.50 -23.68
N TYR A 120 -1.90 -8.36 -23.22
CA TYR A 120 -2.29 -7.29 -22.29
C TYR A 120 -1.93 -7.57 -20.84
N ASN A 121 -1.90 -8.85 -20.43
CA ASN A 121 -1.59 -9.22 -19.06
C ASN A 121 -0.09 -9.50 -18.79
N ALA A 122 0.76 -9.54 -19.81
CA ALA A 122 2.20 -9.77 -19.60
C ALA A 122 2.84 -8.62 -18.82
N ASP A 123 3.72 -8.94 -17.86
CA ASP A 123 4.40 -7.94 -17.01
C ASP A 123 5.26 -6.96 -17.84
N ILE A 124 5.82 -7.44 -18.96
CA ILE A 124 6.61 -6.65 -19.93
C ILE A 124 6.13 -6.98 -21.35
N ALA A 125 5.81 -5.96 -22.15
CA ALA A 125 5.60 -6.13 -23.58
C ALA A 125 6.83 -5.64 -24.36
N VAL A 126 7.26 -6.42 -25.35
CA VAL A 126 8.35 -6.08 -26.26
C VAL A 126 7.81 -6.10 -27.69
N VAL A 127 7.95 -4.98 -28.39
CA VAL A 127 7.47 -4.84 -29.77
C VAL A 127 8.59 -4.35 -30.68
N GLU A 128 8.68 -4.95 -31.87
CA GLU A 128 9.59 -4.54 -32.93
C GLU A 128 8.88 -3.52 -33.83
N MET A 129 9.39 -2.29 -33.90
CA MET A 129 8.81 -1.18 -34.68
C MET A 129 9.66 -0.76 -35.89
N THR A 130 10.60 -1.63 -36.31
CA THR A 130 11.42 -1.43 -37.52
C THR A 130 10.56 -1.26 -38.78
N ASP A 131 9.44 -1.98 -38.87
CA ASP A 131 8.47 -1.83 -39.96
C ASP A 131 7.44 -0.71 -39.64
N ALA A 132 7.49 0.36 -40.44
CA ALA A 132 6.60 1.51 -40.31
C ALA A 132 5.11 1.16 -40.44
N PHE A 133 4.75 0.13 -41.21
CA PHE A 133 3.35 -0.28 -41.41
C PHE A 133 2.71 -0.80 -40.12
N ARG A 134 3.51 -1.37 -39.21
CA ARG A 134 3.03 -1.95 -37.94
C ARG A 134 2.91 -0.93 -36.82
N GLN A 135 3.62 0.20 -36.92
CA GLN A 135 3.72 1.18 -35.84
C GLN A 135 2.34 1.68 -35.35
N PRO A 136 1.37 2.07 -36.20
CA PRO A 136 0.07 2.55 -35.73
C PRO A 136 -0.70 1.51 -34.90
N SER A 137 -0.73 0.26 -35.36
CA SER A 137 -1.41 -0.86 -34.66
C SER A 137 -0.71 -1.20 -33.34
N LEU A 138 0.63 -1.31 -33.36
CA LEU A 138 1.41 -1.58 -32.15
C LEU A 138 1.24 -0.45 -31.11
N PHE A 139 1.26 0.82 -31.53
CA PHE A 139 0.98 1.95 -30.63
C PHE A 139 -0.44 1.91 -30.05
N TYR A 140 -1.43 1.46 -30.82
CA TYR A 140 -2.79 1.26 -30.29
C TYR A 140 -2.79 0.22 -29.16
N HIS A 141 -2.21 -0.97 -29.39
CA HIS A 141 -2.16 -2.03 -28.38
C HIS A 141 -1.34 -1.66 -27.14
N LEU A 142 -0.24 -0.91 -27.31
CA LEU A 142 0.52 -0.36 -26.20
C LEU A 142 -0.28 0.69 -25.40
N GLY A 143 -1.05 1.54 -26.08
CA GLY A 143 -1.96 2.48 -25.41
C GLY A 143 -3.08 1.77 -24.64
N VAL A 144 -3.59 0.65 -25.15
CA VAL A 144 -4.54 -0.20 -24.42
C VAL A 144 -3.89 -0.76 -23.15
N ARG A 145 -2.66 -1.29 -23.23
CA ARG A 145 -1.90 -1.73 -22.05
C ARG A 145 -1.77 -0.62 -21.01
N GLU A 146 -1.43 0.58 -21.43
CA GLU A 146 -1.33 1.75 -20.53
C GLU A 146 -2.66 2.10 -19.86
N SER A 147 -3.80 1.95 -20.56
CA SER A 147 -5.11 2.18 -19.95
C SER A 147 -5.43 1.18 -18.82
N PHE A 148 -4.83 -0.02 -18.87
CA PHE A 148 -4.84 -1.03 -17.81
C PHE A 148 -3.66 -0.90 -16.86
N SER A 149 -2.96 0.23 -16.89
CA SER A 149 -1.82 0.47 -16.01
C SER A 149 -0.61 -0.45 -16.36
N MET A 150 -0.62 -1.19 -17.46
CA MET A 150 0.54 -2.01 -17.86
C MET A 150 1.61 -1.17 -18.58
N ALA A 151 2.50 -0.54 -17.80
CA ALA A 151 3.41 0.51 -18.28
C ALA A 151 4.80 0.04 -18.73
N ASN A 152 5.23 -1.19 -18.41
CA ASN A 152 6.53 -1.72 -18.83
C ASN A 152 6.47 -2.17 -20.30
N ASN A 153 6.72 -1.24 -21.20
CA ASN A 153 6.62 -1.45 -22.65
C ASN A 153 7.97 -1.12 -23.29
N ILE A 154 8.60 -2.10 -23.93
CA ILE A 154 9.89 -1.98 -24.62
C ILE A 154 9.63 -1.91 -26.12
N ILE A 155 10.18 -0.88 -26.77
CA ILE A 155 10.10 -0.71 -28.22
C ILE A 155 11.49 -0.94 -28.79
N LEU A 156 11.63 -1.95 -29.64
CA LEU A 156 12.85 -2.25 -30.38
C LEU A 156 12.81 -1.66 -31.78
N TYR A 157 13.97 -1.22 -32.27
CA TYR A 157 14.12 -0.75 -33.63
C TYR A 157 15.51 -1.12 -34.17
N CYS A 158 15.57 -1.90 -35.25
CA CYS A 158 16.81 -2.22 -35.94
C CYS A 158 17.24 -1.00 -36.76
N ASP A 159 18.39 -0.43 -36.44
CA ASP A 159 18.90 0.74 -37.15
C ASP A 159 19.37 0.37 -38.56
N THR A 160 18.55 0.70 -39.55
CA THR A 160 18.88 0.61 -40.98
C THR A 160 18.85 1.98 -41.68
N ASN A 161 18.30 3.02 -41.04
CA ASN A 161 18.15 4.37 -41.60
C ASN A 161 18.05 5.43 -40.49
N SER A 162 19.01 6.36 -40.46
CA SER A 162 19.12 7.43 -39.46
C SER A 162 17.93 8.41 -39.45
N GLU A 163 17.26 8.67 -40.57
CA GLU A 163 16.13 9.62 -40.62
C GLU A 163 14.84 9.00 -40.05
N SER A 164 14.58 7.73 -40.38
CA SER A 164 13.44 6.98 -39.86
C SER A 164 13.57 6.71 -38.35
N LEU A 165 14.79 6.42 -37.89
CA LEU A 165 15.11 6.27 -36.48
C LEU A 165 14.80 7.55 -35.69
N GLN A 166 15.29 8.71 -36.17
CA GLN A 166 15.08 9.99 -35.53
C GLN A 166 13.59 10.35 -35.45
N SER A 167 12.84 10.11 -36.53
CA SER A 167 11.39 10.35 -36.59
C SER A 167 10.62 9.52 -35.54
N LEU A 168 10.92 8.22 -35.43
CA LEU A 168 10.28 7.35 -34.43
C LEU A 168 10.68 7.74 -33.00
N GLN A 169 11.94 8.10 -32.79
CA GLN A 169 12.42 8.55 -31.49
C GLN A 169 11.70 9.82 -31.02
N GLU A 170 11.46 10.78 -31.92
CA GLU A 170 10.70 12.00 -31.61
C GLU A 170 9.25 11.69 -31.21
N ILE A 171 8.58 10.78 -31.93
CA ILE A 171 7.23 10.33 -31.60
C ILE A 171 7.17 9.71 -30.20
N ILE A 172 8.15 8.86 -29.86
CA ILE A 172 8.21 8.20 -28.55
C ILE A 172 8.52 9.21 -27.44
N CYS A 173 9.48 10.11 -27.64
CA CYS A 173 9.81 11.18 -26.69
C CYS A 173 8.60 12.08 -26.43
N GLN A 174 7.86 12.44 -27.48
CA GLN A 174 6.63 13.22 -27.36
C GLN A 174 5.61 12.46 -26.50
N LYS A 175 5.32 11.19 -26.83
CA LYS A 175 4.38 10.34 -26.08
C LYS A 175 4.77 10.16 -24.61
N ASN A 176 6.05 9.97 -24.30
CA ASN A 176 6.53 9.86 -22.92
C ASN A 176 6.42 11.17 -22.13
N THR A 177 6.35 12.32 -22.82
CA THR A 177 6.24 13.64 -22.18
C THR A 177 4.78 14.08 -21.99
N THR A 178 3.91 13.79 -22.96
CA THR A 178 2.49 14.21 -22.93
C THR A 178 1.53 13.18 -22.34
N CYS A 179 1.91 11.91 -22.26
CA CYS A 179 1.11 10.85 -21.64
C CYS A 179 1.86 10.27 -20.44
N SER A 180 1.16 9.61 -19.51
CA SER A 180 1.80 8.79 -18.45
C SER A 180 2.49 7.53 -19.01
N ALA A 181 2.81 7.52 -20.31
CA ALA A 181 3.49 6.45 -21.02
C ALA A 181 4.96 6.43 -20.61
N ASN A 182 5.50 5.24 -20.36
CA ASN A 182 6.91 5.06 -20.00
C ASN A 182 7.56 4.04 -20.94
N TYR A 183 7.57 4.35 -22.25
CA TYR A 183 8.17 3.48 -23.25
C TYR A 183 9.69 3.47 -23.11
N THR A 184 10.26 2.28 -22.99
CA THR A 184 11.69 2.07 -23.10
C THR A 184 12.04 1.84 -24.56
N PHE A 185 12.56 2.86 -25.23
CA PHE A 185 13.02 2.75 -26.62
C PHE A 185 14.46 2.22 -26.67
N ILE A 186 14.70 1.17 -27.46
CA ILE A 186 16.00 0.55 -27.64
C ILE A 186 16.28 0.40 -29.14
N PRO A 187 16.99 1.37 -29.74
CA PRO A 187 17.57 1.13 -31.04
C PRO A 187 18.73 0.14 -30.91
N TYR A 188 18.83 -0.78 -31.87
CA TYR A 188 19.89 -1.79 -31.90
C TYR A 188 20.46 -1.95 -33.31
N MET A 189 21.67 -2.47 -33.39
CA MET A 189 22.33 -2.80 -34.64
C MET A 189 22.81 -4.25 -34.65
N VAL A 190 22.95 -4.82 -35.85
CA VAL A 190 23.52 -6.16 -36.07
C VAL A 190 24.83 -6.01 -36.86
N THR A 191 25.92 -6.51 -36.30
CA THR A 191 27.23 -6.49 -36.97
C THR A 191 27.35 -7.57 -38.05
N PRO A 192 28.32 -7.46 -38.99
CA PRO A 192 28.56 -8.49 -40.00
C PRO A 192 28.89 -9.87 -39.43
N HIS A 193 29.40 -9.95 -38.19
CA HIS A 193 29.67 -11.22 -37.49
C HIS A 193 28.48 -11.67 -36.61
N ASN A 194 27.27 -11.18 -36.89
CA ASN A 194 26.05 -11.53 -36.19
C ASN A 194 26.08 -11.23 -34.67
N LYS A 195 26.68 -10.10 -34.26
CA LYS A 195 26.55 -9.60 -32.87
C LYS A 195 25.53 -8.48 -32.80
N VAL A 196 24.76 -8.45 -31.71
CA VAL A 196 23.69 -7.47 -31.50
C VAL A 196 24.05 -6.51 -30.37
N TYR A 197 24.06 -5.22 -30.68
CA TYR A 197 24.38 -4.16 -29.73
C TYR A 197 23.21 -3.18 -29.60
N SER A 198 22.98 -2.70 -28.38
CA SER A 198 22.09 -1.57 -28.10
C SER A 198 22.85 -0.27 -28.35
N CYS A 199 22.17 0.68 -28.98
CA CYS A 199 22.74 1.92 -29.43
C CYS A 199 22.12 3.12 -28.72
N GLU A 200 22.89 4.19 -28.52
CA GLU A 200 22.35 5.51 -28.22
C GLU A 200 22.40 6.38 -29.48
N SER A 201 21.32 7.08 -29.83
CA SER A 201 21.22 7.87 -31.07
C SER A 201 22.35 8.90 -31.25
N SER A 202 22.94 9.40 -30.17
CA SER A 202 24.06 10.36 -30.20
C SER A 202 25.37 9.76 -30.74
N LEU A 203 25.59 8.46 -30.55
CA LEU A 203 26.84 7.78 -30.92
C LEU A 203 26.79 7.22 -32.35
N MET A 204 25.60 7.09 -32.95
CA MET A 204 25.39 6.31 -34.17
C MET A 204 26.03 6.89 -35.44
N LYS A 205 26.09 8.23 -35.59
CA LYS A 205 26.71 8.86 -36.77
C LYS A 205 28.20 8.52 -36.94
N GLY A 206 28.91 8.18 -35.85
CA GLY A 206 30.33 7.81 -35.89
C GLY A 206 30.59 6.29 -35.95
N LEU A 207 29.60 5.45 -35.63
CA LEU A 207 29.79 4.01 -35.50
C LEU A 207 29.66 3.26 -36.83
N THR A 208 28.99 3.83 -37.84
CA THR A 208 28.82 3.22 -39.17
C THR A 208 30.16 2.91 -39.85
N GLU A 209 31.18 3.75 -39.66
CA GLU A 209 32.54 3.53 -40.19
C GLU A 209 33.27 2.37 -39.49
N LEU A 210 32.92 2.08 -38.23
CA LEU A 210 33.50 1.00 -37.41
C LEU A 210 32.83 -0.35 -37.64
N MET A 211 31.75 -0.41 -38.42
CA MET A 211 31.05 -1.67 -38.78
C MET A 211 31.79 -2.50 -39.84
N GLN A 212 32.92 -2.01 -40.35
CA GLN A 212 33.83 -2.80 -41.18
C GLN A 212 34.35 -4.02 -40.38
N PRO A 213 34.46 -5.22 -40.99
CA PRO A 213 34.85 -6.45 -40.30
C PRO A 213 36.17 -6.35 -39.51
N SER A 214 37.08 -5.48 -39.95
CA SER A 214 38.38 -5.24 -39.31
C SER A 214 38.33 -4.41 -38.01
N PHE A 215 37.28 -3.61 -37.80
CA PHE A 215 37.16 -2.67 -36.68
C PHE A 215 36.12 -3.08 -35.63
N GLU A 216 35.41 -4.19 -35.82
CA GLU A 216 34.36 -4.66 -34.90
C GLU A 216 34.86 -4.92 -33.47
N MET A 217 36.13 -5.26 -33.29
CA MET A 217 36.74 -5.43 -31.95
C MET A 217 36.71 -4.16 -31.10
N LEU A 218 36.63 -2.97 -31.72
CA LEU A 218 36.51 -1.69 -31.04
C LEU A 218 35.07 -1.40 -30.55
N LEU A 219 34.06 -2.10 -31.06
CA LEU A 219 32.66 -1.89 -30.65
C LEU A 219 32.38 -2.46 -29.26
N GLY A 220 33.02 -3.56 -28.86
CA GLY A 220 32.76 -4.23 -27.58
C GLY A 220 32.95 -3.36 -26.32
N PRO A 221 34.00 -2.52 -26.25
CA PRO A 221 34.19 -1.57 -25.14
C PRO A 221 33.27 -0.34 -25.20
N ILE A 222 32.68 -0.02 -26.35
CA ILE A 222 31.95 1.23 -26.61
C ILE A 222 30.44 1.01 -26.56
N CYS A 223 29.96 -0.12 -27.08
CA CYS A 223 28.54 -0.43 -27.24
C CYS A 223 28.12 -1.54 -26.25
N LEU A 224 26.98 -1.36 -25.61
CA LEU A 224 26.41 -2.35 -24.70
C LEU A 224 25.76 -3.49 -25.51
N PRO A 225 26.11 -4.77 -25.27
CA PRO A 225 25.40 -5.89 -25.90
C PRO A 225 23.91 -5.86 -25.58
N LEU A 226 23.05 -6.12 -26.57
CA LEU A 226 21.60 -6.06 -26.38
C LEU A 226 21.11 -7.04 -25.30
N LEU A 227 21.76 -8.20 -25.21
CA LEU A 227 21.56 -9.18 -24.13
C LEU A 227 21.74 -8.57 -22.73
N ASP A 228 22.83 -7.85 -22.51
CA ASP A 228 23.13 -7.25 -21.21
C ASP A 228 22.15 -6.11 -20.89
N ARG A 229 21.73 -5.35 -21.91
CA ARG A 229 20.67 -4.35 -21.77
C ARG A 229 19.34 -4.98 -21.35
N PHE A 230 18.94 -6.10 -21.96
CA PHE A 230 17.75 -6.83 -21.54
C PHE A 230 17.88 -7.35 -20.11
N ILE A 231 19.02 -7.92 -19.72
CA ILE A 231 19.23 -8.40 -18.34
C ILE A 231 19.06 -7.26 -17.34
N GLN A 232 19.60 -6.06 -17.63
CA GLN A 232 19.44 -4.89 -16.77
C GLN A 232 17.96 -4.50 -16.63
N LEU A 233 17.23 -4.40 -17.74
CA LEU A 233 15.82 -4.01 -17.75
C LEU A 233 14.94 -5.04 -17.06
N LEU A 234 15.10 -6.33 -17.38
CA LEU A 234 14.32 -7.41 -16.78
C LEU A 234 14.50 -7.42 -15.25
N LYS A 235 15.73 -7.24 -14.74
CA LYS A 235 15.99 -7.16 -13.28
C LYS A 235 15.31 -5.96 -12.60
N VAL A 236 15.34 -4.78 -13.23
CA VAL A 236 14.67 -3.58 -12.70
C VAL A 236 13.15 -3.73 -12.74
N SER A 237 12.62 -4.32 -13.83
CA SER A 237 11.18 -4.57 -13.97
C SER A 237 10.63 -5.65 -13.02
N GLN A 238 11.46 -6.61 -12.56
CA GLN A 238 11.05 -7.52 -11.47
C GLN A 238 10.77 -6.73 -10.17
N ALA A 239 11.55 -5.69 -9.87
CA ALA A 239 11.33 -4.86 -8.69
C ALA A 239 10.14 -3.88 -8.86
N ASN A 240 9.95 -3.32 -10.06
CA ASN A 240 8.93 -2.30 -10.32
C ASN A 240 7.52 -2.86 -10.56
N SER A 241 7.37 -4.06 -11.13
CA SER A 241 6.06 -4.67 -11.42
C SER A 241 5.21 -4.90 -10.17
N HIS A 242 5.83 -5.35 -9.08
CA HIS A 242 5.17 -5.52 -7.78
C HIS A 242 4.70 -4.19 -7.17
N GLN A 243 5.55 -3.16 -7.23
CA GLN A 243 5.21 -1.83 -6.74
C GLN A 243 4.06 -1.22 -7.55
N TYR A 244 4.13 -1.36 -8.87
CA TYR A 244 3.14 -0.83 -9.78
C TYR A 244 1.76 -1.47 -9.60
N PHE A 245 1.71 -2.80 -9.49
CA PHE A 245 0.46 -3.52 -9.25
C PHE A 245 -0.14 -3.14 -7.88
N ARG A 246 0.70 -3.06 -6.84
CA ARG A 246 0.31 -2.57 -5.51
C ARG A 246 -0.32 -1.17 -5.58
N GLU A 247 0.33 -0.22 -6.25
CA GLU A 247 -0.19 1.14 -6.43
C GLU A 247 -1.51 1.15 -7.20
N THR A 248 -1.65 0.28 -8.21
CA THR A 248 -2.90 0.14 -8.98
C THR A 248 -4.05 -0.30 -8.08
N ILE A 249 -3.86 -1.35 -7.26
CA ILE A 249 -4.88 -1.83 -6.33
C ILE A 249 -5.25 -0.76 -5.28
N LEU A 250 -4.26 -0.06 -4.71
CA LEU A 250 -4.53 1.02 -3.76
C LEU A 250 -5.31 2.17 -4.41
N ASN A 251 -5.00 2.50 -5.67
CA ASN A 251 -5.74 3.50 -6.43
C ASN A 251 -7.17 3.05 -6.74
N GLU A 252 -7.39 1.77 -7.07
CA GLU A 252 -8.71 1.20 -7.27
C GLU A 252 -9.55 1.25 -5.99
N ILE A 253 -8.98 0.87 -4.84
CA ILE A 253 -9.66 0.99 -3.53
C ILE A 253 -10.03 2.45 -3.25
N ARG A 254 -9.11 3.39 -3.48
CA ARG A 254 -9.38 4.83 -3.29
C ARG A 254 -10.51 5.31 -4.18
N LYS A 255 -10.47 4.98 -5.48
CA LYS A 255 -11.54 5.32 -6.43
C LYS A 255 -12.87 4.69 -6.03
N ALA A 256 -12.86 3.44 -5.57
CA ALA A 256 -14.08 2.77 -5.13
C ALA A 256 -14.73 3.50 -3.95
N ARG A 257 -13.94 3.97 -2.97
CA ARG A 257 -14.42 4.78 -1.82
C ARG A 257 -15.00 6.13 -2.23
N GLU A 258 -14.46 6.74 -3.28
CA GLU A 258 -14.95 8.01 -3.82
C GLU A 258 -16.26 7.85 -4.61
N LEU A 259 -16.40 6.74 -5.34
CA LEU A 259 -17.49 6.52 -6.30
C LEU A 259 -18.68 5.76 -5.71
N TYR A 260 -18.45 4.85 -4.76
CA TYR A 260 -19.47 3.92 -4.27
C TYR A 260 -19.66 4.01 -2.76
N THR A 261 -20.85 3.61 -2.29
CA THR A 261 -21.15 3.49 -0.86
C THR A 261 -21.99 2.24 -0.58
N GLY A 262 -22.02 1.77 0.67
CA GLY A 262 -22.86 0.64 1.08
C GLY A 262 -22.63 -0.64 0.27
N MET A 263 -23.72 -1.26 -0.21
CA MET A 263 -23.66 -2.54 -0.94
C MET A 263 -22.91 -2.46 -2.28
N GLU A 264 -22.96 -1.32 -2.97
CA GLU A 264 -22.24 -1.12 -4.22
C GLU A 264 -20.73 -1.10 -3.99
N LEU A 265 -20.29 -0.45 -2.91
CA LEU A 265 -18.88 -0.47 -2.50
C LEU A 265 -18.46 -1.89 -2.10
N ALA A 266 -19.29 -2.63 -1.37
CA ALA A 266 -19.00 -4.04 -1.04
C ALA A 266 -18.83 -4.90 -2.30
N ALA A 267 -19.64 -4.69 -3.34
CA ALA A 267 -19.54 -5.42 -4.60
C ALA A 267 -18.24 -5.11 -5.34
N GLU A 268 -17.86 -3.83 -5.44
CA GLU A 268 -16.60 -3.45 -6.10
C GLU A 268 -15.37 -3.94 -5.32
N LEU A 269 -15.40 -3.91 -3.99
CA LEU A 269 -14.33 -4.47 -3.16
C LEU A 269 -14.18 -5.97 -3.36
N ASN A 270 -15.28 -6.73 -3.46
CA ASN A 270 -15.23 -8.15 -3.78
C ASN A 270 -14.61 -8.40 -5.17
N ARG A 271 -14.89 -7.53 -6.16
CA ARG A 271 -14.27 -7.61 -7.49
C ARG A 271 -12.76 -7.37 -7.44
N ILE A 272 -12.32 -6.39 -6.63
CA ILE A 272 -10.90 -6.13 -6.38
C ILE A 272 -10.25 -7.32 -5.66
N GLN A 273 -10.93 -7.89 -4.65
CA GLN A 273 -10.46 -9.06 -3.90
C GLN A 273 -10.31 -10.31 -4.76
N GLN A 274 -11.24 -10.61 -5.66
CA GLN A 274 -11.13 -11.77 -6.57
C GLN A 274 -9.91 -11.67 -7.49
N ARG A 275 -9.47 -10.46 -7.84
CA ARG A 275 -8.24 -10.25 -8.62
C ARG A 275 -6.96 -10.44 -7.79
N LEU A 276 -7.08 -10.39 -6.46
CA LEU A 276 -5.99 -10.59 -5.50
C LEU A 276 -5.70 -12.07 -5.19
N ASP A 277 -6.47 -13.02 -5.75
CA ASP A 277 -6.21 -14.46 -5.63
C ASP A 277 -4.85 -14.90 -6.24
N ASN A 278 -4.14 -13.99 -6.93
CA ASN A 278 -2.72 -14.12 -7.25
C ASN A 278 -1.87 -13.67 -6.05
N VAL A 279 -1.52 -14.68 -5.25
CA VAL A 279 -0.86 -14.69 -3.92
C VAL A 279 0.41 -13.82 -3.76
N GLU A 280 0.99 -13.29 -4.83
CA GLU A 280 2.26 -12.53 -4.78
C GLU A 280 2.09 -11.02 -4.65
N CYS A 281 0.87 -10.52 -4.81
CA CYS A 281 0.58 -9.08 -4.84
C CYS A 281 0.02 -8.54 -3.51
N LEU A 282 -0.17 -9.40 -2.51
CA LEU A 282 -0.91 -9.08 -1.31
C LEU A 282 0.01 -8.48 -0.24
N SER A 283 0.21 -7.17 -0.34
CA SER A 283 0.99 -6.38 0.62
C SER A 283 0.14 -5.98 1.84
N VAL A 284 0.80 -5.80 2.98
CA VAL A 284 0.14 -5.52 4.27
C VAL A 284 -0.71 -4.25 4.22
N ASP A 285 -0.27 -3.23 3.49
CA ASP A 285 -1.02 -1.98 3.32
C ASP A 285 -2.24 -2.13 2.42
N VAL A 286 -2.20 -2.96 1.38
CA VAL A 286 -3.40 -3.33 0.61
C VAL A 286 -4.42 -4.01 1.52
N VAL A 287 -3.96 -4.95 2.35
CA VAL A 287 -4.83 -5.63 3.34
C VAL A 287 -5.43 -4.60 4.29
N ILE A 288 -4.62 -3.76 4.93
CA ILE A 288 -5.13 -2.73 5.86
C ILE A 288 -6.15 -1.81 5.17
N ASN A 289 -5.90 -1.38 3.93
CA ASN A 289 -6.85 -0.55 3.18
C ASN A 289 -8.18 -1.27 2.91
N LEU A 290 -8.14 -2.55 2.54
CA LEU A 290 -9.36 -3.36 2.40
C LEU A 290 -10.11 -3.47 3.74
N LEU A 291 -9.42 -3.79 4.84
CA LEU A 291 -10.03 -3.92 6.17
C LEU A 291 -10.68 -2.60 6.61
N LEU A 292 -10.00 -1.46 6.42
CA LEU A 292 -10.53 -0.13 6.72
C LEU A 292 -11.74 0.20 5.85
N THR A 293 -11.72 -0.16 4.56
CA THR A 293 -12.82 0.14 3.65
C THR A 293 -14.05 -0.71 3.96
N TYR A 294 -13.90 -2.01 4.21
CA TYR A 294 -15.01 -2.84 4.69
C TYR A 294 -15.56 -2.36 6.03
N ARG A 295 -14.69 -1.84 6.92
CA ARG A 295 -15.12 -1.26 8.19
C ARG A 295 -15.97 0.00 7.99
N ASP A 296 -15.62 0.86 7.04
CA ASP A 296 -16.35 2.09 6.74
C ASP A 296 -17.80 1.79 6.28
N ILE A 297 -18.04 0.63 5.66
CA ILE A 297 -19.39 0.13 5.30
C ILE A 297 -19.95 -0.93 6.27
N GLN A 298 -19.28 -1.15 7.41
CA GLN A 298 -19.65 -2.15 8.44
C GLN A 298 -19.79 -3.59 7.94
N ASP A 299 -19.09 -3.97 6.87
CA ASP A 299 -19.08 -5.35 6.38
C ASP A 299 -18.06 -6.20 7.16
N TYR A 300 -18.38 -6.50 8.41
CA TYR A 300 -17.52 -7.26 9.31
C TYR A 300 -17.34 -8.72 8.88
N GLU A 301 -18.32 -9.27 8.15
CA GLU A 301 -18.25 -10.63 7.60
C GLU A 301 -17.14 -10.74 6.55
N SER A 302 -17.05 -9.76 5.64
CA SER A 302 -15.98 -9.71 4.64
C SER A 302 -14.60 -9.50 5.26
N ILE A 303 -14.49 -8.68 6.33
CA ILE A 303 -13.23 -8.53 7.09
C ILE A 303 -12.77 -9.89 7.65
N VAL A 304 -13.67 -10.61 8.33
CA VAL A 304 -13.35 -11.92 8.93
C VAL A 304 -12.96 -12.93 7.85
N LYS A 305 -13.75 -13.02 6.77
CA LYS A 305 -13.46 -13.93 5.64
C LYS A 305 -12.13 -13.63 4.97
N LEU A 306 -11.81 -12.35 4.76
CA LEU A 306 -10.53 -11.94 4.17
C LEU A 306 -9.37 -12.46 5.04
N VAL A 307 -9.34 -12.11 6.33
CA VAL A 307 -8.24 -12.49 7.23
C VAL A 307 -8.10 -14.01 7.35
N GLU A 308 -9.21 -14.75 7.48
CA GLU A 308 -9.20 -16.22 7.55
C GLU A 308 -8.79 -16.90 6.24
N THR A 309 -9.03 -16.24 5.10
CA THR A 309 -8.54 -16.72 3.79
C THR A 309 -7.04 -16.49 3.69
N LEU A 310 -6.55 -15.32 4.12
CA LEU A 310 -5.13 -15.00 4.13
C LEU A 310 -4.32 -15.92 5.05
N GLU A 311 -4.87 -16.30 6.20
CA GLU A 311 -4.23 -17.24 7.15
C GLU A 311 -4.01 -18.63 6.55
N LYS A 312 -4.80 -19.02 5.54
CA LYS A 312 -4.63 -20.29 4.82
C LYS A 312 -3.53 -20.23 3.75
N LEU A 313 -3.03 -19.05 3.40
CA LEU A 313 -2.01 -18.88 2.38
C LEU A 313 -0.61 -19.05 2.99
N PRO A 314 0.30 -19.82 2.37
CA PRO A 314 1.64 -20.04 2.91
C PRO A 314 2.57 -18.83 2.78
N THR A 315 2.15 -17.78 2.08
CA THR A 315 2.99 -16.62 1.71
C THR A 315 2.72 -15.37 2.55
N PHE A 316 1.63 -15.33 3.30
CA PHE A 316 1.23 -14.17 4.10
C PHE A 316 0.76 -14.65 5.47
N ASP A 317 1.34 -14.09 6.53
CA ASP A 317 0.92 -14.37 7.91
C ASP A 317 0.19 -13.14 8.48
N PRO A 318 -1.16 -13.13 8.49
CA PRO A 318 -1.93 -12.04 9.07
C PRO A 318 -1.61 -11.80 10.54
N MET A 319 -1.26 -12.86 11.27
CA MET A 319 -0.98 -12.83 12.70
C MET A 319 0.46 -12.36 13.00
N ALA A 320 1.26 -12.06 12.00
CA ALA A 320 2.51 -11.31 12.18
C ALA A 320 2.26 -9.80 12.33
N HIS A 321 1.09 -9.28 11.93
CA HIS A 321 0.85 -7.85 11.77
C HIS A 321 -0.13 -7.28 12.81
N PRO A 322 0.31 -6.40 13.74
CA PRO A 322 -0.54 -5.85 14.81
C PRO A 322 -1.81 -5.13 14.32
N HIS A 323 -1.72 -4.37 13.22
CA HIS A 323 -2.87 -3.69 12.63
C HIS A 323 -3.92 -4.65 12.08
N VAL A 324 -3.48 -5.76 11.46
CA VAL A 324 -4.38 -6.78 10.95
C VAL A 324 -5.06 -7.51 12.10
N LYS A 325 -4.31 -7.90 13.16
CA LYS A 325 -4.89 -8.46 14.40
C LYS A 325 -5.97 -7.55 14.99
N PHE A 326 -5.67 -6.26 15.08
CA PHE A 326 -6.58 -5.27 15.66
C PHE A 326 -7.91 -5.18 14.90
N HIS A 327 -7.86 -5.02 13.58
CA HIS A 327 -9.06 -4.93 12.76
C HIS A 327 -9.81 -6.26 12.67
N TYR A 328 -9.09 -7.38 12.72
CA TYR A 328 -9.71 -8.70 12.77
C TYR A 328 -10.48 -8.92 14.07
N ALA A 329 -9.86 -8.66 15.23
CA ALA A 329 -10.52 -8.75 16.53
C ALA A 329 -11.70 -7.77 16.64
N PHE A 330 -11.57 -6.58 16.07
CA PHE A 330 -12.66 -5.61 15.97
C PHE A 330 -13.86 -6.17 15.22
N ALA A 331 -13.64 -6.74 14.03
CA ALA A 331 -14.70 -7.31 13.20
C ALA A 331 -15.35 -8.54 13.86
N LEU A 332 -14.56 -9.44 14.45
CA LEU A 332 -15.08 -10.55 15.25
C LEU A 332 -16.01 -10.05 16.36
N ASN A 333 -15.57 -9.07 17.15
CA ASN A 333 -16.40 -8.53 18.23
C ASN A 333 -17.71 -7.88 17.75
N ARG A 334 -17.69 -7.20 16.59
CA ARG A 334 -18.88 -6.56 16.01
C ARG A 334 -19.82 -7.55 15.32
N ARG A 335 -19.27 -8.58 14.67
CA ARG A 335 -20.03 -9.65 14.03
C ARG A 335 -20.72 -10.55 15.05
N ASN A 336 -20.02 -10.87 16.14
CA ASN A 336 -20.55 -11.56 17.31
C ASN A 336 -21.28 -12.89 17.01
N GLN A 337 -20.75 -13.69 16.09
CA GLN A 337 -21.19 -15.08 15.94
C GLN A 337 -20.68 -15.93 17.12
N PRO A 338 -21.28 -17.11 17.38
CA PRO A 338 -20.82 -18.00 18.46
C PRO A 338 -19.32 -18.28 18.39
N GLY A 339 -18.58 -17.86 19.42
CA GLY A 339 -17.12 -18.02 19.51
C GLY A 339 -16.29 -16.82 19.05
N ASP A 340 -16.87 -15.84 18.35
CA ASP A 340 -16.13 -14.71 17.79
C ASP A 340 -15.44 -13.87 18.87
N ARG A 341 -16.15 -13.49 19.93
CA ARG A 341 -15.56 -12.69 21.02
C ARG A 341 -14.49 -13.42 21.79
N LYS A 342 -14.64 -14.74 21.94
CA LYS A 342 -13.60 -15.57 22.54
C LYS A 342 -12.34 -15.55 21.67
N LYS A 343 -12.50 -15.79 20.36
CA LYS A 343 -11.40 -15.70 19.39
C LYS A 343 -10.76 -14.32 19.37
N ALA A 344 -11.54 -13.24 19.44
CA ALA A 344 -11.04 -11.88 19.53
C ALA A 344 -10.20 -11.63 20.79
N LEU A 345 -10.61 -12.16 21.95
CA LEU A 345 -9.83 -12.11 23.17
C LEU A 345 -8.56 -12.95 23.09
N ASP A 346 -8.64 -14.16 22.52
CA ASP A 346 -7.48 -15.05 22.33
C ASP A 346 -6.40 -14.38 21.44
N ILE A 347 -6.80 -13.50 20.52
CA ILE A 347 -5.88 -12.69 19.68
C ILE A 347 -5.32 -11.49 20.45
N MET A 348 -6.17 -10.76 21.18
CA MET A 348 -5.80 -9.46 21.75
C MET A 348 -5.16 -9.53 23.14
N LEU A 349 -5.53 -10.49 23.98
CA LEU A 349 -4.96 -10.64 25.34
C LEU A 349 -3.44 -10.87 25.32
N PRO A 350 -2.89 -11.76 24.46
CA PRO A 350 -1.44 -11.93 24.37
C PRO A 350 -0.68 -10.65 23.99
N MET A 351 -1.34 -9.71 23.27
CA MET A 351 -0.73 -8.43 22.92
C MET A 351 -0.61 -7.47 24.11
N VAL A 352 -1.49 -7.57 25.12
CA VAL A 352 -1.53 -6.65 26.26
C VAL A 352 -0.98 -7.26 27.55
N GLU A 353 -0.79 -8.58 27.59
CA GLU A 353 -0.24 -9.33 28.72
C GLU A 353 1.29 -9.53 28.64
N GLY A 354 1.90 -9.19 27.50
CA GLY A 354 3.36 -9.18 27.35
C GLY A 354 4.05 -8.10 28.20
N GLU A 355 5.37 -8.22 28.35
CA GLU A 355 6.19 -7.25 29.11
C GLU A 355 6.36 -5.91 28.39
N GLU A 356 6.12 -5.87 27.07
CA GLU A 356 6.25 -4.66 26.26
C GLU A 356 5.01 -3.75 26.39
N GLN A 357 5.26 -2.46 26.59
CA GLN A 357 4.19 -1.47 26.63
C GLN A 357 3.57 -1.29 25.23
N VAL A 358 2.26 -1.49 25.13
CA VAL A 358 1.50 -1.33 23.87
C VAL A 358 0.71 -0.03 23.81
N ALA A 359 0.29 0.32 22.59
CA ALA A 359 -0.53 1.50 22.33
C ALA A 359 -1.88 1.44 23.08
N SER A 360 -2.40 2.60 23.48
CA SER A 360 -3.68 2.73 24.21
C SER A 360 -4.86 2.09 23.47
N ASP A 361 -4.84 2.11 22.13
CA ASP A 361 -5.86 1.49 21.29
C ASP A 361 -6.00 -0.01 21.53
N ILE A 362 -4.88 -0.73 21.73
CA ILE A 362 -4.86 -2.17 21.94
C ILE A 362 -5.54 -2.51 23.27
N TYR A 363 -5.23 -1.78 24.35
CA TYR A 363 -5.94 -1.90 25.63
C TYR A 363 -7.43 -1.58 25.49
N CYS A 364 -7.77 -0.52 24.76
CA CYS A 364 -9.16 -0.13 24.53
C CYS A 364 -9.94 -1.17 23.73
N MET A 365 -9.30 -1.91 22.82
CA MET A 365 -9.95 -3.00 22.08
C MET A 365 -10.35 -4.14 23.02
N VAL A 366 -9.44 -4.57 23.90
CA VAL A 366 -9.75 -5.60 24.91
C VAL A 366 -10.87 -5.09 25.83
N GLY A 367 -10.76 -3.85 26.32
CA GLY A 367 -11.80 -3.21 27.12
C GLY A 367 -13.15 -3.15 26.40
N ARG A 368 -13.16 -2.89 25.10
CA ARG A 368 -14.37 -2.85 24.26
C ARG A 368 -15.03 -4.22 24.12
N ILE A 369 -14.27 -5.29 23.90
CA ILE A 369 -14.84 -6.65 23.80
C ILE A 369 -15.59 -7.02 25.09
N TYR A 370 -14.98 -6.74 26.24
CA TYR A 370 -15.63 -6.96 27.54
C TYR A 370 -16.83 -6.03 27.76
N LYS A 371 -16.72 -4.75 27.40
CA LYS A 371 -17.85 -3.80 27.50
C LYS A 371 -19.04 -4.24 26.65
N ASP A 372 -18.80 -4.65 25.42
CA ASP A 372 -19.86 -5.08 24.49
C ASP A 372 -20.50 -6.39 24.99
N THR A 373 -19.72 -7.30 25.59
CA THR A 373 -20.24 -8.50 26.29
C THR A 373 -21.14 -8.13 27.47
N PHE A 374 -20.72 -7.19 28.31
CA PHE A 374 -21.54 -6.68 29.42
C PHE A 374 -22.84 -6.04 28.91
N LEU A 375 -22.77 -5.22 27.87
CA LEU A 375 -23.94 -4.56 27.29
C LEU A 375 -24.95 -5.57 26.74
N GLU A 376 -24.50 -6.57 25.99
CA GLU A 376 -25.36 -7.59 25.40
C GLU A 376 -25.91 -8.61 26.40
N SER A 377 -25.23 -8.79 27.53
CA SER A 377 -25.79 -9.53 28.67
C SER A 377 -26.94 -8.81 29.36
N HIS A 378 -27.43 -7.69 28.80
CA HIS A 378 -28.39 -6.78 29.43
C HIS A 378 -27.93 -6.32 30.82
N PHE A 379 -26.64 -5.97 30.92
CA PHE A 379 -26.00 -5.48 32.14
C PHE A 379 -25.91 -6.50 33.29
N THR A 380 -25.98 -7.81 33.01
CA THR A 380 -25.91 -8.86 34.04
C THR A 380 -24.49 -9.40 34.26
N ASP A 381 -23.63 -9.41 33.23
CA ASP A 381 -22.25 -9.88 33.31
C ASP A 381 -21.32 -8.82 33.92
N THR A 382 -21.41 -8.69 35.25
CA THR A 382 -20.57 -7.79 36.03
C THR A 382 -19.08 -8.15 35.98
N GLN A 383 -18.73 -9.41 35.71
CA GLN A 383 -17.33 -9.81 35.55
C GLN A 383 -16.72 -9.19 34.29
N SER A 384 -17.45 -9.22 33.17
CA SER A 384 -17.04 -8.53 31.94
C SER A 384 -16.98 -7.02 32.14
N ARG A 385 -17.94 -6.41 32.87
CA ARG A 385 -17.86 -4.98 33.25
C ARG A 385 -16.54 -4.67 33.95
N ASP A 386 -16.20 -5.43 34.99
CA ASP A 386 -15.02 -5.17 35.82
C ASP A 386 -13.72 -5.40 35.05
N ARG A 387 -13.66 -6.43 34.20
CA ARG A 387 -12.53 -6.64 33.28
C ARG A 387 -12.39 -5.50 32.29
N GLY A 388 -13.50 -5.03 31.70
CA GLY A 388 -13.52 -3.87 30.81
C GLY A 388 -12.96 -2.61 31.50
N THR A 389 -13.37 -2.38 32.75
CA THR A 389 -12.90 -1.26 33.59
C THR A 389 -11.38 -1.30 33.75
N VAL A 390 -10.81 -2.47 34.07
CA VAL A 390 -9.36 -2.65 34.22
C VAL A 390 -8.60 -2.30 32.94
N TRP A 391 -9.08 -2.75 31.78
CA TRP A 391 -8.39 -2.51 30.51
C TRP A 391 -8.50 -1.06 30.03
N PHE A 392 -9.66 -0.42 30.16
CA PHE A 392 -9.78 1.01 29.87
C PHE A 392 -8.96 1.88 30.84
N LYS A 393 -8.89 1.49 32.13
CA LYS A 393 -8.00 2.13 33.10
C LYS A 393 -6.54 2.06 32.65
N LYS A 394 -6.03 0.87 32.33
CA LYS A 394 -4.66 0.69 31.81
C LYS A 394 -4.40 1.53 30.57
N GLY A 395 -5.32 1.54 29.60
CA GLY A 395 -5.21 2.37 28.40
C GLY A 395 -5.15 3.87 28.71
N PHE A 396 -5.93 4.34 29.69
CA PHE A 396 -5.99 5.75 30.10
C PHE A 396 -4.79 6.19 30.96
N GLU A 397 -4.22 5.27 31.73
CA GLU A 397 -2.98 5.48 32.51
C GLU A 397 -1.75 5.50 31.61
N SER A 398 -1.70 4.60 30.61
CA SER A 398 -0.61 4.52 29.62
C SER A 398 -0.57 5.74 28.70
N GLU A 399 -1.69 6.06 28.04
CA GLU A 399 -1.81 7.26 27.21
C GLU A 399 -3.23 7.85 27.35
N PRO A 400 -3.39 9.01 28.01
CA PRO A 400 -4.70 9.55 28.31
C PRO A 400 -5.41 10.06 27.05
N THR A 401 -6.50 9.40 26.65
CA THR A 401 -7.34 9.82 25.54
C THR A 401 -8.79 10.01 25.97
N LEU A 402 -9.56 10.77 25.19
CA LEU A 402 -11.01 10.85 25.40
C LEU A 402 -11.66 9.47 25.26
N HIS A 403 -11.20 8.65 24.30
CA HIS A 403 -11.70 7.31 24.07
C HIS A 403 -11.58 6.42 25.31
N SER A 404 -10.37 6.27 25.85
CA SER A 404 -10.12 5.42 27.03
C SER A 404 -10.78 5.99 28.28
N GLY A 405 -10.70 7.31 28.50
CA GLY A 405 -11.25 7.96 29.68
C GLY A 405 -12.79 7.93 29.73
N ILE A 406 -13.49 8.17 28.61
CA ILE A 406 -14.96 8.13 28.58
C ILE A 406 -15.45 6.72 28.90
N ASN A 407 -14.91 5.71 28.22
CA ASN A 407 -15.33 4.33 28.46
C ASN A 407 -14.98 3.86 29.88
N TYR A 408 -13.84 4.30 30.41
CA TYR A 408 -13.48 4.03 31.80
C TYR A 408 -14.50 4.63 32.79
N ALA A 409 -14.84 5.92 32.63
CA ALA A 409 -15.83 6.59 33.46
C ALA A 409 -17.22 5.93 33.37
N VAL A 410 -17.65 5.55 32.16
CA VAL A 410 -18.94 4.87 31.93
C VAL A 410 -19.01 3.54 32.69
N LEU A 411 -17.95 2.73 32.65
CA LEU A 411 -17.95 1.45 33.38
C LEU A 411 -17.84 1.63 34.90
N LEU A 412 -17.17 2.67 35.39
CA LEU A 412 -17.21 3.03 36.81
C LEU A 412 -18.62 3.44 37.25
N LEU A 413 -19.33 4.24 36.45
CA LEU A 413 -20.74 4.58 36.71
C LEU A 413 -21.62 3.31 36.73
N ALA A 414 -21.42 2.38 35.79
CA ALA A 414 -22.11 1.09 35.74
C ALA A 414 -21.75 0.15 36.93
N ALA A 415 -20.62 0.40 37.60
CA ALA A 415 -20.24 -0.25 38.85
C ALA A 415 -20.82 0.44 40.10
N GLY A 416 -21.59 1.52 39.93
CA GLY A 416 -22.26 2.25 41.01
C GLY A 416 -21.48 3.44 41.56
N HIS A 417 -20.31 3.76 41.00
CA HIS A 417 -19.59 4.98 41.39
C HIS A 417 -20.41 6.22 41.02
N GLN A 418 -20.33 7.27 41.84
CA GLN A 418 -20.96 8.56 41.58
C GLN A 418 -19.91 9.67 41.61
N PHE A 419 -20.05 10.73 40.81
CA PHE A 419 -19.08 11.83 40.77
C PHE A 419 -18.93 12.53 42.14
N ASP A 420 -19.98 12.56 42.95
CA ASP A 420 -19.95 13.23 44.26
C ASP A 420 -19.21 12.42 45.34
N SER A 421 -19.19 11.09 45.23
CA SER A 421 -18.63 10.19 46.25
C SER A 421 -17.33 9.50 45.83
N SER A 422 -17.12 9.24 44.54
CA SER A 422 -15.99 8.47 44.03
C SER A 422 -14.80 9.36 43.66
N ILE A 423 -13.72 9.26 44.44
CA ILE A 423 -12.46 9.97 44.16
C ILE A 423 -11.88 9.56 42.80
N GLU A 424 -11.94 8.28 42.46
CA GLU A 424 -11.42 7.74 41.20
C GLU A 424 -12.17 8.33 40.00
N LEU A 425 -13.50 8.34 40.04
CA LEU A 425 -14.32 8.90 38.97
C LEU A 425 -14.11 10.41 38.82
N ARG A 426 -13.95 11.15 39.93
CA ARG A 426 -13.60 12.58 39.87
C ARG A 426 -12.25 12.83 39.20
N LYS A 427 -11.23 12.01 39.51
CA LYS A 427 -9.91 12.13 38.88
C LYS A 427 -9.99 11.92 37.37
N VAL A 428 -10.77 10.92 36.92
CA VAL A 428 -11.03 10.68 35.50
C VAL A 428 -11.74 11.89 34.88
N GLY A 429 -12.77 12.43 35.54
CA GLY A 429 -13.51 13.62 35.10
C GLY A 429 -12.61 14.84 34.89
N VAL A 430 -11.76 15.18 35.85
CA VAL A 430 -10.82 16.32 35.74
C VAL A 430 -9.89 16.15 34.53
N LYS A 431 -9.36 14.94 34.33
CA LYS A 431 -8.45 14.65 33.22
C LYS A 431 -9.18 14.68 31.87
N LEU A 432 -10.43 14.20 31.81
CA LEU A 432 -11.30 14.33 30.63
C LEU A 432 -11.59 15.80 30.29
N SER A 433 -11.87 16.65 31.29
CA SER A 433 -12.06 18.09 31.07
C SER A 433 -10.81 18.75 30.49
N SER A 434 -9.62 18.38 30.97
CA SER A 434 -8.35 18.85 30.41
C SER A 434 -8.15 18.40 28.96
N LEU A 435 -8.42 17.14 28.64
CA LEU A 435 -8.31 16.59 27.28
C LEU A 435 -9.29 17.26 26.31
N LEU A 436 -10.52 17.51 26.75
CA LEU A 436 -11.53 18.22 25.97
C LEU A 436 -11.09 19.67 25.70
N GLY A 437 -10.52 20.34 26.71
CA GLY A 437 -9.95 21.68 26.56
C GLY A 437 -8.81 21.73 25.54
N LYS A 438 -7.94 20.72 25.50
CA LYS A 438 -6.86 20.60 24.51
C LYS A 438 -7.37 20.37 23.09
N LYS A 439 -8.48 19.64 22.91
CA LYS A 439 -9.12 19.43 21.59
C LYS A 439 -9.71 20.71 21.00
N GLY A 440 -10.03 21.69 21.83
CA GLY A 440 -10.52 23.00 21.40
C GLY A 440 -12.03 23.04 21.13
N SER A 441 -12.47 24.05 20.38
CA SER A 441 -13.90 24.28 20.12
C SER A 441 -14.49 23.23 19.17
N LEU A 442 -15.75 22.86 19.43
CA LEU A 442 -16.49 21.89 18.62
C LEU A 442 -16.48 22.26 17.13
N ASP A 443 -16.56 23.54 16.78
CA ASP A 443 -16.57 24.03 15.39
C ASP A 443 -15.33 23.62 14.59
N LYS A 444 -14.17 23.50 15.25
CA LYS A 444 -12.90 23.15 14.61
C LYS A 444 -12.74 21.65 14.37
N LEU A 445 -13.52 20.80 15.04
CA LEU A 445 -13.45 19.35 14.87
C LEU A 445 -14.08 18.94 13.53
N GLN A 446 -13.28 18.42 12.60
CA GLN A 446 -13.78 18.02 11.28
C GLN A 446 -14.11 16.53 11.19
N SER A 447 -13.54 15.71 12.07
CA SER A 447 -13.77 14.27 12.02
C SER A 447 -14.91 13.80 12.92
N TYR A 448 -15.69 12.85 12.41
CA TYR A 448 -16.83 12.27 13.13
C TYR A 448 -16.42 11.61 14.44
N TRP A 449 -15.24 10.95 14.51
CA TRP A 449 -14.78 10.29 15.73
C TRP A 449 -14.44 11.31 16.83
N ASP A 450 -13.81 12.43 16.46
CA ASP A 450 -13.47 13.49 17.41
C ASP A 450 -14.75 14.17 17.94
N VAL A 451 -15.73 14.41 17.07
CA VAL A 451 -17.06 14.91 17.47
C VAL A 451 -17.79 13.89 18.35
N GLY A 452 -17.68 12.59 18.07
CA GLY A 452 -18.26 11.52 18.87
C GLY A 452 -17.66 11.43 20.28
N PHE A 453 -16.34 11.56 20.41
CA PHE A 453 -15.70 11.62 21.73
C PHE A 453 -16.05 12.92 22.48
N PHE A 454 -16.14 14.05 21.77
CA PHE A 454 -16.61 15.31 22.36
C PHE A 454 -18.03 15.17 22.90
N LEU A 455 -18.92 14.52 22.15
CA LEU A 455 -20.29 14.20 22.58
C LEU A 455 -20.27 13.33 23.84
N GLY A 456 -19.52 12.22 23.84
CA GLY A 456 -19.44 11.32 25.00
C GLY A 456 -18.92 12.01 26.27
N ALA A 457 -17.90 12.87 26.15
CA ALA A 457 -17.41 13.66 27.27
C ALA A 457 -18.43 14.70 27.76
N SER A 458 -19.20 15.30 26.84
CA SER A 458 -20.25 16.27 27.19
C SER A 458 -21.44 15.62 27.90
N ILE A 459 -21.79 14.38 27.51
CA ILE A 459 -22.81 13.56 28.20
C ILE A 459 -22.36 13.27 29.64
N LEU A 460 -21.11 12.85 29.83
CA LEU A 460 -20.55 12.60 31.17
C LEU A 460 -20.52 13.86 32.06
N ALA A 461 -20.35 15.04 31.45
CA ALA A 461 -20.35 16.31 32.14
C ALA A 461 -21.76 16.91 32.35
N CYS A 462 -22.82 16.24 31.86
CA CYS A 462 -24.19 16.75 31.87
C CYS A 462 -24.36 18.14 31.20
N ASP A 463 -23.55 18.44 30.18
CA ASP A 463 -23.63 19.71 29.44
C ASP A 463 -24.61 19.58 28.26
N ASN A 464 -25.90 19.79 28.53
CA ASN A 464 -26.98 19.61 27.56
C ASN A 464 -26.80 20.45 26.28
N THR A 465 -26.26 21.66 26.40
CA THR A 465 -26.05 22.55 25.25
C THR A 465 -25.00 21.96 24.30
N ARG A 466 -23.87 21.51 24.85
CA ARG A 466 -22.81 20.86 24.05
C ARG A 466 -23.25 19.53 23.47
N VAL A 467 -24.05 18.76 24.21
CA VAL A 467 -24.63 17.49 23.71
C VAL A 467 -25.49 17.74 22.48
N ILE A 468 -26.37 18.74 22.50
CA ILE A 468 -27.23 19.08 21.34
C ILE A 468 -26.36 19.46 20.13
N GLN A 469 -25.41 20.38 20.33
CA GLN A 469 -24.54 20.87 19.24
C GLN A 469 -23.66 19.75 18.64
N ALA A 470 -23.07 18.91 19.49
CA ALA A 470 -22.22 17.81 19.05
C ALA A 470 -23.03 16.72 18.33
N SER A 471 -24.26 16.44 18.79
CA SER A 471 -25.17 15.50 18.13
C SER A 471 -25.57 16.00 16.74
N GLU A 472 -25.94 17.28 16.62
CA GLU A 472 -26.27 17.89 15.33
C GLU A 472 -25.07 17.85 14.36
N LYS A 473 -23.87 18.16 14.86
CA LYS A 473 -22.65 18.11 14.05
C LYS A 473 -22.32 16.69 13.60
N LEU A 474 -22.48 15.69 14.46
CA LEU A 474 -22.24 14.29 14.11
C LEU A 474 -23.20 13.82 13.01
N PHE A 475 -24.46 14.25 13.06
CA PHE A 475 -25.44 14.02 12.00
C PHE A 475 -24.99 14.64 10.67
N LYS A 476 -24.54 15.90 10.68
CA LYS A 476 -24.05 16.61 9.48
C LYS A 476 -22.81 15.94 8.87
N LEU A 477 -21.96 15.32 9.68
CA LEU A 477 -20.76 14.61 9.24
C LEU A 477 -21.05 13.21 8.66
N LYS A 478 -22.32 12.77 8.61
CA LYS A 478 -22.72 11.45 8.10
C LYS A 478 -21.88 10.32 8.71
N ALA A 479 -21.73 10.35 10.04
CA ALA A 479 -20.98 9.31 10.76
C ALA A 479 -21.48 7.91 10.35
N PRO A 480 -20.59 6.93 10.12
CA PRO A 480 -21.00 5.56 9.82
C PRO A 480 -21.90 5.03 10.95
N VAL A 481 -23.12 4.59 10.62
CA VAL A 481 -24.14 4.09 11.58
C VAL A 481 -24.19 2.60 11.59
#